data_AF-A0A2X1J117-F1
#
_entry.id   AF-A0A2X1J117-F1
#
_cell.length_a   1.000
_cell.length_b   1.000
_cell.length_c   1.000
_cell.angle_alpha   90.00
_cell.angle_beta   90.00
_cell.angle_gamma   90.00
#
_symmetry.space_group_name_H-M   'P 1'
#
loop_
_entity.id
_entity.type
_entity.pdbx_description
1 polymer ?
#
loop_
_entity_poly.entity_id
_entity_poly.type
_entity_poly.pdbx_seq_one_letter_code
_entity_poly.pdbx_strand_id
1 'polypeptide(L)'
;MAHDELDLPPGVAKFKLGGGHGGHNGLKDIISKLGNNPNFHRLRIGIGHPGDKNKVVGFVLGKPPVSEQKLIDEAIDEAARCTEMWFTDGLTKATNRLHAFKAQ
;
A
#
# COMPACT_ATOMS: atom_id res chain seq x y z
N MET A 1 -6.11 -6.82 2.20
CA MET A 1 -6.73 -5.55 1.74
C MET A 1 -5.64 -4.66 1.15
N ALA A 2 -5.76 -4.28 -0.12
CA ALA A 2 -4.81 -3.37 -0.77
C ALA A 2 -5.31 -1.92 -0.61
N HIS A 3 -4.41 -0.98 -0.33
CA HIS A 3 -4.75 0.44 -0.18
C HIS A 3 -3.58 1.35 -0.54
N ASP A 4 -3.89 2.61 -0.82
CA ASP A 4 -2.94 3.69 -0.97
C ASP A 4 -2.29 4.05 0.37
N GLU A 5 -1.00 4.40 0.31
CA GLU A 5 -0.16 4.65 1.48
C GLU A 5 0.64 5.94 1.30
N LEU A 6 0.34 6.93 2.13
CA LEU A 6 1.00 8.24 2.11
C LEU A 6 2.42 8.19 2.65
N ASP A 7 2.71 7.25 3.57
CA ASP A 7 4.03 7.12 4.19
C ASP A 7 5.07 6.44 3.28
N LEU A 8 4.65 5.92 2.13
CA LEU A 8 5.52 5.26 1.16
C LEU A 8 5.58 6.08 -0.14
N PRO A 9 6.77 6.29 -0.73
CA PRO A 9 6.88 7.00 -2.00
C PRO A 9 6.28 6.17 -3.16
N PRO A 10 5.86 6.83 -4.27
CA PRO A 10 5.54 6.15 -5.52
C PRO A 10 6.65 5.17 -5.93
N GLY A 11 6.26 3.99 -6.42
CA GLY A 11 7.23 2.95 -6.79
C GLY A 11 7.59 1.95 -5.69
N VAL A 12 7.00 2.08 -4.51
CA VAL A 12 7.23 1.15 -3.39
C VAL A 12 5.90 0.57 -2.91
N ALA A 13 5.85 -0.75 -2.79
CA ALA A 13 4.74 -1.46 -2.14
C ALA A 13 5.25 -2.36 -1.01
N LYS A 14 4.45 -2.55 0.04
CA LYS A 14 4.83 -3.40 1.19
C LYS A 14 3.66 -4.20 1.73
N PHE A 15 3.91 -5.48 2.04
CA PHE A 15 3.04 -6.26 2.91
C PHE A 15 3.18 -5.85 4.37
N LYS A 16 2.05 -5.86 5.09
CA LYS A 16 1.99 -5.66 6.54
C LYS A 16 0.84 -6.47 7.14
N LEU A 17 1.08 -7.11 8.28
CA LEU A 17 0.02 -7.68 9.11
C LEU A 17 -0.34 -6.69 10.22
N GLY A 18 -1.63 -6.44 10.42
CA GLY A 18 -2.08 -5.63 11.54
C GLY A 18 -1.82 -4.13 11.39
N GLY A 19 -1.82 -3.43 12.53
CA GLY A 19 -1.56 -2.00 12.65
C GLY A 19 -2.83 -1.12 12.65
N GLY A 20 -2.65 0.16 12.99
CA GLY A 20 -3.73 1.14 12.98
C GLY A 20 -4.21 1.50 11.57
N HIS A 21 -5.24 2.33 11.46
CA HIS A 21 -5.76 2.79 10.16
C HIS A 21 -4.96 3.97 9.56
N GLY A 22 -4.04 4.59 10.31
CA GLY A 22 -3.15 5.64 9.77
C GLY A 22 -3.88 6.87 9.20
N GLY A 23 -5.06 7.19 9.72
CA GLY A 23 -5.91 8.26 9.16
C GLY A 23 -6.71 7.86 7.91
N HIS A 24 -6.52 6.66 7.35
CA HIS A 24 -7.27 6.16 6.21
C HIS A 24 -8.68 5.72 6.63
N ASN A 25 -9.71 6.41 6.13
CA ASN A 25 -11.10 6.19 6.52
C ASN A 25 -11.62 4.79 6.14
N GLY A 26 -11.25 4.27 4.97
CA GLY A 26 -11.58 2.89 4.57
C GLY A 26 -11.04 1.82 5.52
N LEU A 27 -9.76 1.89 5.91
CA LEU A 27 -9.19 1.00 6.93
C LEU A 27 -9.89 1.13 8.29
N LYS A 28 -10.27 2.35 8.70
CA LYS A 28 -11.01 2.57 9.95
C LYS A 28 -12.35 1.84 9.94
N ASP A 29 -13.11 1.93 8.85
CA ASP A 29 -14.40 1.26 8.73
C ASP A 29 -14.24 -0.27 8.69
N ILE A 30 -13.29 -0.80 7.91
CA ILE A 30 -13.02 -2.25 7.87
C ILE A 30 -12.67 -2.81 9.25
N ILE A 31 -11.80 -2.13 10.00
CA ILE A 31 -11.45 -2.55 11.38
C ILE A 31 -12.71 -2.58 12.25
N SER A 32 -13.55 -1.55 12.16
CA SER A 32 -14.80 -1.47 12.92
C SER A 32 -15.76 -2.62 12.57
N LYS A 33 -15.96 -2.90 11.28
CA LYS A 33 -16.85 -3.96 10.79
C LYS A 33 -16.33 -5.37 11.07
N LEU A 34 -15.01 -5.54 11.23
CA LEU A 34 -14.39 -6.79 11.67
C LEU A 34 -14.36 -6.94 13.20
N GLY A 35 -15.21 -6.23 13.94
CA GLY A 35 -15.30 -6.34 15.41
C GLY A 35 -14.13 -5.66 16.11
N ASN A 36 -13.71 -4.48 15.63
CA ASN A 36 -12.52 -3.76 16.11
C ASN A 36 -11.22 -4.58 15.99
N ASN A 37 -11.15 -5.51 15.05
CA ASN A 37 -9.97 -6.35 14.84
C ASN A 37 -9.08 -5.81 13.70
N PRO A 38 -7.88 -5.29 14.00
CA PRO A 38 -6.96 -4.81 12.98
C PRO A 38 -6.10 -5.91 12.34
N ASN A 39 -6.16 -7.15 12.82
CA ASN A 39 -5.23 -8.24 12.52
C ASN A 39 -5.53 -8.92 11.18
N PHE A 40 -5.51 -8.15 10.11
CA PHE A 40 -5.60 -8.61 8.73
C PHE A 40 -4.39 -8.14 7.92
N HIS A 41 -4.10 -8.86 6.84
CA HIS A 41 -3.01 -8.52 5.93
C HIS A 41 -3.36 -7.35 5.02
N ARG A 42 -2.37 -6.49 4.81
CA ARG A 42 -2.46 -5.27 4.02
C ARG A 42 -1.36 -5.23 2.98
N LEU A 43 -1.73 -4.82 1.77
CA LEU A 43 -0.80 -4.43 0.72
C LEU A 43 -0.83 -2.90 0.64
N ARG A 44 0.25 -2.27 1.10
CA ARG A 44 0.41 -0.81 1.15
C ARG A 44 1.07 -0.37 -0.15
N ILE A 45 0.37 0.41 -0.97
CA ILE A 45 0.88 0.92 -2.26
C ILE A 45 1.26 2.39 -2.07
N GLY A 46 2.54 2.70 -2.21
CA GLY A 46 3.04 4.05 -1.97
C GLY A 46 2.55 5.05 -3.01
N ILE A 47 1.97 6.15 -2.53
CA ILE A 47 1.55 7.29 -3.35
C ILE A 47 2.29 8.58 -2.97
N GLY A 48 3.08 8.56 -1.89
CA GLY A 48 3.78 9.72 -1.35
C GLY A 48 2.86 10.64 -0.54
N HIS A 49 3.44 11.72 0.00
CA HIS A 49 2.72 12.67 0.85
C HIS A 49 2.86 14.09 0.28
N PRO A 50 1.78 14.90 0.24
CA PRO A 50 1.80 16.26 -0.31
C PRO A 50 2.51 17.30 0.59
N GLY A 51 3.32 16.84 1.57
CA GLY A 51 3.97 17.65 2.62
C GLY A 51 3.03 18.25 3.69
N ASP A 52 1.81 18.67 3.32
CA ASP A 52 0.84 19.30 4.21
C ASP A 52 -0.41 18.45 4.41
N LYS A 53 -0.82 18.22 5.67
CA LYS A 53 -2.02 17.49 6.05
C LYS A 53 -3.30 18.08 5.43
N ASN A 54 -3.36 19.41 5.26
CA ASN A 54 -4.53 20.07 4.68
C ASN A 54 -4.72 19.75 3.19
N LYS A 55 -3.65 19.31 2.50
CA LYS A 55 -3.68 18.96 1.08
C LYS A 55 -3.99 17.49 0.82
N VAL A 56 -3.99 16.64 1.86
CA VAL A 56 -4.15 15.19 1.74
C VAL A 56 -5.46 14.83 1.05
N VAL A 57 -6.59 15.47 1.39
CA VAL A 57 -7.90 15.15 0.79
C VAL A 57 -7.89 15.36 -0.72
N GLY A 58 -7.39 16.51 -1.18
CA GLY A 58 -7.31 16.81 -2.61
C GLY A 58 -6.27 15.94 -3.33
N PHE A 59 -5.22 15.52 -2.62
CA PHE A 59 -4.17 14.67 -3.15
C PHE A 59 -4.66 13.24 -3.44
N VAL A 60 -5.31 12.58 -2.47
CA VAL A 60 -5.78 11.19 -2.62
C VAL A 60 -6.98 11.05 -3.56
N LEU A 61 -7.74 12.12 -3.77
CA LEU A 61 -8.82 12.18 -4.75
C LEU A 61 -8.35 12.69 -6.12
N GLY A 62 -7.11 13.16 -6.21
CA GLY A 62 -6.52 13.71 -7.42
C GLY A 62 -5.89 12.65 -8.31
N LYS A 63 -5.62 13.02 -9.56
CA LYS A 63 -4.87 12.17 -10.49
C LYS A 63 -3.36 12.41 -10.29
N PRO A 64 -2.54 11.35 -10.14
CA PRO A 64 -1.10 11.51 -10.04
C PRO A 64 -0.49 11.97 -11.38
N PRO A 65 0.66 12.67 -11.36
CA PRO A 65 1.46 12.94 -12.55
C PRO A 65 1.84 11.65 -13.29
N VAL A 66 2.03 11.72 -14.60
CA VAL A 66 2.36 10.54 -15.43
C VAL A 66 3.63 9.83 -14.95
N SER A 67 4.63 10.58 -14.49
CA SER A 67 5.86 10.01 -13.94
C SER A 67 5.62 9.19 -12.67
N GLU A 68 4.75 9.66 -11.77
CA GLU A 68 4.42 8.94 -10.54
C GLU A 68 3.48 7.76 -10.82
N GLN A 69 2.52 7.92 -11.74
CA GLN A 69 1.64 6.83 -12.17
C GLN A 69 2.45 5.64 -12.69
N LYS A 70 3.48 5.88 -13.52
CA LYS A 70 4.36 4.80 -14.02
C LYS A 70 5.03 4.03 -12.89
N LEU A 71 5.53 4.73 -11.87
CA LEU A 71 6.14 4.10 -10.70
C LEU A 71 5.12 3.29 -9.89
N ILE A 72 3.91 3.83 -9.70
CA ILE A 72 2.82 3.12 -9.02
C ILE A 72 2.44 1.85 -9.78
N ASP A 73 2.31 1.92 -11.11
CA ASP A 73 1.96 0.78 -11.96
C ASP A 73 3.02 -0.34 -11.86
N GLU A 74 4.30 0.02 -11.87
CA GLU A 74 5.41 -0.92 -11.65
C GLU A 74 5.37 -1.59 -10.27
N ALA A 75 5.05 -0.82 -9.23
CA ALA A 75 4.89 -1.36 -7.88
C ALA A 75 3.68 -2.29 -7.76
N ILE A 76 2.58 -2.01 -8.47
CA ILE A 76 1.39 -2.88 -8.53
C ILE A 76 1.72 -4.20 -9.22
N ASP A 77 2.41 -4.16 -10.37
CA ASP A 77 2.80 -5.35 -11.11
C ASP A 77 3.70 -6.27 -10.27
N GLU A 78 4.73 -5.71 -9.62
CA GLU A 78 5.59 -6.51 -8.74
C GLU A 78 4.84 -7.03 -7.51
N ALA A 79 3.89 -6.26 -6.95
CA ALA A 79 3.05 -6.72 -5.85
C ALA A 79 2.12 -7.87 -6.25
N ALA A 80 1.60 -7.88 -7.48
CA ALA A 80 0.79 -8.98 -7.99
C ALA A 80 1.61 -10.27 -8.08
N ARG A 81 2.82 -10.21 -8.66
CA ARG A 81 3.75 -11.35 -8.73
C ARG A 81 4.15 -11.85 -7.35
N CYS A 82 4.42 -10.95 -6.41
CA CYS A 82 4.74 -11.32 -5.03
C CYS A 82 3.54 -11.93 -4.29
N THR A 83 2.31 -11.55 -4.66
CA THR A 83 1.09 -12.15 -4.12
C THR A 83 0.92 -13.59 -4.62
N GLU A 84 1.20 -13.87 -5.89
CA GLU A 84 1.26 -15.25 -6.41
C GLU A 84 2.34 -16.07 -5.68
N MET A 85 3.55 -15.49 -5.54
CA MET A 85 4.64 -16.11 -4.79
C MET A 85 4.27 -16.41 -3.33
N TRP A 86 3.41 -15.60 -2.70
CA TRP A 86 2.94 -15.90 -1.35
C TRP A 86 2.20 -17.24 -1.31
N PHE A 87 1.33 -17.53 -2.29
CA PHE A 87 0.59 -18.80 -2.32
C PHE A 87 1.48 -20.02 -2.59
N THR A 88 2.55 -19.87 -3.37
CA THR A 88 3.44 -21.00 -3.76
C THR A 88 4.60 -21.21 -2.79
N ASP A 89 5.20 -20.11 -2.33
CA ASP A 89 6.48 -20.08 -1.61
C ASP A 89 6.36 -19.56 -0.17
N GLY A 90 5.19 -19.06 0.22
CA GLY A 90 4.90 -18.53 1.55
C GLY A 90 5.21 -17.05 1.72
N LEU A 91 4.61 -16.46 2.77
CA LEU A 91 4.63 -15.02 3.04
C LEU A 91 6.05 -14.45 3.21
N THR A 92 6.95 -15.19 3.87
CA THR A 92 8.31 -14.70 4.17
C THR A 92 9.09 -14.40 2.89
N LYS A 93 9.08 -15.33 1.92
CA LYS A 93 9.77 -15.14 0.65
C LYS A 93 9.13 -14.01 -0.17
N ALA A 94 7.80 -13.99 -0.26
CA ALA A 94 7.06 -12.92 -0.94
C ALA A 94 7.35 -11.53 -0.34
N THR A 95 7.42 -11.43 0.99
CA THR A 95 7.74 -10.19 1.70
C THR A 95 9.16 -9.73 1.41
N ASN A 96 10.14 -10.63 1.49
CA ASN A 96 11.53 -10.28 1.22
C ASN A 96 11.72 -9.75 -0.20
N ARG A 97 11.06 -10.38 -1.20
CA ARG A 97 11.09 -9.92 -2.58
C ARG A 97 10.45 -8.55 -2.74
N LEU A 98 9.21 -8.38 -2.27
CA LEU A 98 8.47 -7.13 -2.43
C LEU A 98 9.15 -5.96 -1.70
N HIS A 99 9.69 -6.19 -0.50
CA HIS A 99 10.32 -5.13 0.30
C HIS A 99 11.70 -4.71 -0.23
N ALA A 100 12.34 -5.54 -1.06
CA ALA A 100 13.58 -5.21 -1.76
C ALA A 100 13.32 -4.43 -3.06
N PHE A 101 12.10 -4.47 -3.61
CA PHE A 101 11.74 -3.79 -4.85
C PHE A 101 11.56 -2.27 -4.65
N LYS A 102 12.08 -1.52 -5.62
CA LYS A 102 11.77 -0.09 -5.83
C LYS A 102 11.72 0.15 -7.33
N ALA A 103 10.62 0.71 -7.83
CA ALA A 103 10.50 1.14 -9.22
C ALA A 103 11.56 2.21 -9.55
N GLN A 104 11.96 2.28 -10.82
CA GLN A 104 13.01 3.19 -11.33
C GLN A 104 12.54 4.02 -12.52
#